data_AF-A0A5D3CQS4-F1
#
_entry.id   AF-A0A5D3CQS4-F1
#
_cell.length_a   1.000
_cell.length_b   1.000
_cell.length_c   1.000
_cell.angle_alpha   90.00
_cell.angle_beta   90.00
_cell.angle_gamma   90.00
#
_symmetry.space_group_name_H-M   'P 1'
#
loop_
_entity.id
_entity.type
_entity.pdbx_description
1 polymer ?
#
loop_
_entity_poly.entity_id
_entity_poly.type
_entity_poly.pdbx_seq_one_letter_code
_entity_poly.pdbx_strand_id
1 'polypeptide(L)'
;MASSSRAPKHTWTKEEEAKLVECLVELVSAGGWRSNNGTFRPGYLAQLQRMMAEKLPDTNIQGSPTIDYRVKSLKKTYQAIAEMRGPSCSGFGWNEEFQCIIAE
;
A
#
# COMPACT_ATOMS: atom_id res chain seq x y z
N MET A 1 0.75 -14.45 36.92
CA MET A 1 0.43 -14.57 35.48
C MET A 1 0.80 -13.26 34.82
N ALA A 2 1.80 -13.25 33.94
CA ALA A 2 2.17 -12.04 33.21
C ALA A 2 1.09 -11.75 32.15
N SER A 3 0.33 -10.68 32.35
CA SER A 3 -0.56 -10.17 31.31
C SER A 3 0.30 -9.73 30.12
N SER A 4 0.23 -10.51 29.04
CA SER A 4 0.78 -10.09 27.74
C SER A 4 -0.04 -8.89 27.27
N SER A 5 0.48 -7.69 27.51
CA SER A 5 -0.02 -6.46 26.91
C SER A 5 0.25 -6.56 25.41
N ARG A 6 -0.73 -7.07 24.65
CA ARG A 6 -0.72 -6.88 23.20
C ARG A 6 -0.71 -5.38 22.94
N ALA A 7 0.41 -4.88 22.43
CA ALA A 7 0.50 -3.49 21.99
C ALA A 7 -0.71 -3.16 21.10
N PRO A 8 -1.34 -1.98 21.26
CA PRO A 8 -2.44 -1.58 20.40
C PRO A 8 -2.01 -1.73 18.94
N LYS A 9 -2.77 -2.50 18.15
CA LYS A 9 -2.52 -2.62 16.72
C LYS A 9 -2.71 -1.23 16.11
N HIS A 10 -1.68 -0.72 15.44
CA HIS A 10 -1.75 0.57 14.76
C HIS A 10 -2.90 0.59 13.76
N THR A 11 -3.87 1.49 13.98
CA THR A 11 -4.96 1.74 13.04
C THR A 11 -4.47 2.74 12.02
N TRP A 12 -4.42 2.33 10.76
CA TRP A 12 -3.98 3.21 9.68
C TRP A 12 -5.00 4.31 9.42
N THR A 13 -4.51 5.54 9.32
CA THR A 13 -5.33 6.69 8.92
C THR A 13 -5.30 6.86 7.40
N LYS A 14 -6.27 7.61 6.86
CA LYS A 14 -6.30 7.95 5.42
C LYS A 14 -5.07 8.73 5.00
N GLU A 15 -4.53 9.56 5.88
CA GLU A 15 -3.31 10.34 5.62
C GLU A 15 -2.09 9.42 5.50
N GLU A 16 -1.96 8.45 6.41
CA GLU A 16 -0.87 7.46 6.38
C GLU A 16 -0.95 6.58 5.13
N GLU A 17 -2.15 6.16 4.74
CA GLU A 17 -2.38 5.40 3.50
C GLU A 17 -2.04 6.23 2.26
N ALA A 18 -2.46 7.50 2.22
CA ALA A 18 -2.11 8.41 1.13
C ALA A 18 -0.59 8.59 1.02
N LYS A 19 0.11 8.78 2.15
CA LYS A 19 1.56 8.95 2.18
C LYS A 19 2.31 7.69 1.79
N LEU A 20 1.80 6.52 2.17
CA LEU A 20 2.33 5.23 1.72
C LEU A 20 2.27 5.11 0.18
N VAL A 21 1.13 5.46 -0.42
CA VAL A 21 0.96 5.44 -1.88
C VAL A 21 1.87 6.46 -2.56
N GLU A 22 1.97 7.68 -2.01
CA GLU A 22 2.89 8.72 -2.49
C GLU A 22 4.35 8.20 -2.51
N CYS A 23 4.83 7.61 -1.42
CA CYS A 23 6.19 7.05 -1.35
C CYS A 23 6.41 5.91 -2.36
N LEU A 24 5.41 5.05 -2.58
CA LEU A 24 5.51 3.97 -3.58
C LEU A 24 5.61 4.53 -5.01
N VAL A 25 4.85 5.58 -5.32
CA VAL A 25 4.91 6.28 -6.61
C VAL A 25 6.25 6.98 -6.79
N GLU A 26 6.74 7.68 -5.76
CA GLU A 26 8.05 8.32 -5.75
C GLU A 26 9.19 7.30 -5.97
N LEU A 27 9.13 6.13 -5.31
CA LEU A 27 10.09 5.04 -5.52
C LEU A 27 10.17 4.61 -6.98
N VAL A 28 9.02 4.41 -7.62
CA VAL A 28 8.97 4.02 -9.03
C VAL A 28 9.47 5.16 -9.92
N SER A 29 9.12 6.41 -9.58
CA SER A 29 9.42 7.60 -10.37
C SER A 29 10.89 8.02 -10.30
N ALA A 30 11.54 7.82 -9.14
CA ALA A 30 12.97 8.07 -8.95
C ALA A 30 13.86 7.20 -9.85
N GLY A 31 13.29 6.13 -10.43
CA GLY A 31 14.04 5.16 -11.21
C GLY A 31 14.88 4.25 -10.31
N GLY A 32 15.39 3.17 -10.88
CA GLY A 32 16.30 2.26 -10.17
C GLY A 32 15.65 1.30 -9.16
N TRP A 33 14.43 1.55 -8.69
CA TRP A 33 13.71 0.63 -7.78
C TRP A 33 12.84 -0.41 -8.49
N ARG A 34 12.65 -0.28 -9.80
CA ARG A 34 11.91 -1.25 -10.63
C ARG A 34 12.85 -2.28 -11.22
N SER A 35 12.45 -3.54 -11.13
CA SER A 35 13.05 -4.69 -11.79
C SER A 35 12.51 -4.85 -13.21
N ASN A 36 13.23 -5.56 -14.08
CA ASN A 36 12.83 -5.83 -15.46
C ASN A 36 11.51 -6.62 -15.58
N ASN A 37 11.19 -7.45 -14.59
CA ASN A 37 9.93 -8.19 -14.47
C ASN A 37 8.75 -7.34 -13.96
N GLY A 38 8.94 -6.02 -13.82
CA GLY A 38 7.90 -5.11 -13.34
C GLY A 38 7.68 -5.11 -11.84
N THR A 39 8.44 -5.86 -11.04
CA THR A 39 8.37 -5.83 -9.57
C THR A 39 9.34 -4.80 -8.98
N PHE A 40 9.23 -4.54 -7.67
CA PHE A 40 10.26 -3.81 -6.95
C PHE A 40 11.55 -4.62 -6.82
N ARG A 41 12.69 -3.93 -6.73
CA ARG A 41 13.99 -4.53 -6.42
C ARG A 41 14.10 -4.92 -4.95
N PRO A 42 14.96 -5.89 -4.60
CA PRO A 42 15.30 -6.17 -3.21
C PRO A 42 15.73 -4.89 -2.47
N GLY A 43 15.29 -4.73 -1.23
CA GLY A 43 15.59 -3.55 -0.41
C GLY A 43 14.61 -2.38 -0.54
N TYR A 44 13.66 -2.41 -1.49
CA TYR A 44 12.68 -1.32 -1.65
C TYR A 44 11.89 -1.04 -0.38
N LEU A 45 11.58 -2.08 0.41
CA LEU A 45 10.82 -1.94 1.65
C LEU A 45 11.60 -1.11 2.67
N ALA A 46 12.91 -1.33 2.82
CA ALA A 46 13.73 -0.54 3.74
C ALA A 46 13.79 0.93 3.33
N GLN A 47 13.90 1.19 2.02
CA GLN A 47 13.83 2.56 1.50
C GLN A 47 12.45 3.19 1.71
N LEU A 48 11.38 2.44 1.47
CA LEU A 48 10.00 2.88 1.70
C LEU A 48 9.78 3.28 3.15
N GLN A 49 10.26 2.46 4.09
CA GLN A 49 10.19 2.74 5.51
C GLN A 49 10.93 4.02 5.88
N ARG A 50 12.11 4.27 5.28
CA ARG A 50 12.87 5.51 5.49
C ARG A 50 12.08 6.72 5.01
N MET A 51 11.52 6.67 3.80
CA MET A 51 10.70 7.75 3.24
C MET A 51 9.44 8.00 4.08
N MET A 52 8.80 6.95 4.56
CA MET A 52 7.64 7.08 5.46
C MET A 52 8.03 7.72 6.81
N ALA A 53 9.16 7.33 7.40
CA ALA A 53 9.64 7.93 8.65
C ALA A 53 10.00 9.42 8.49
N GLU A 54 10.57 9.80 7.34
CA GLU A 54 10.87 11.20 7.01
C GLU A 54 9.60 12.04 6.82
N LYS A 55 8.58 11.48 6.16
CA LYS A 55 7.32 12.19 5.85
C LYS A 55 6.31 12.18 7.01
N LEU A 56 6.39 11.21 7.91
CA LEU A 56 5.48 11.03 9.04
C LEU A 56 6.26 10.79 10.35
N PRO A 57 7.08 11.75 10.79
CA PRO A 57 7.99 11.59 11.92
C PRO A 57 7.26 11.34 13.24
N ASP A 58 6.05 11.88 13.39
CA ASP A 58 5.26 11.81 14.63
C ASP A 58 4.33 10.58 14.70
N THR A 59 4.36 9.73 13.68
CA THR A 59 3.47 8.56 13.62
C THR A 59 4.12 7.31 14.19
N ASN A 60 3.36 6.55 14.96
CA ASN A 60 3.80 5.27 15.53
C ASN A 60 3.72 4.11 14.50
N ILE A 61 3.92 4.40 13.20
CA ILE A 61 3.94 3.40 12.12
C ILE A 61 5.26 2.59 12.15
N GLN A 62 6.07 2.76 13.20
CA GLN A 62 7.44 2.28 13.27
C GLN A 62 7.51 0.75 13.44
N GLY A 63 7.45 0.05 12.30
CA GLY A 63 7.68 -1.39 12.21
C GLY A 63 7.56 -1.93 10.79
N SER A 64 8.59 -2.64 10.33
CA SER A 64 8.61 -3.40 9.06
C SER A 64 7.36 -4.28 8.83
N PRO A 65 6.82 -4.99 9.85
CA PRO A 65 5.65 -5.84 9.65
C PRO A 65 4.39 -5.05 9.23
N THR A 66 4.25 -3.82 9.71
CA THR A 66 3.04 -3.02 9.51
C THR A 66 2.98 -2.43 8.10
N ILE A 67 4.11 -1.92 7.61
CA ILE A 67 4.21 -1.34 6.26
C ILE A 67 4.17 -2.44 5.18
N ASP A 68 4.93 -3.54 5.36
CA ASP A 68 4.92 -4.66 4.41
C ASP A 68 3.52 -5.27 4.27
N TYR A 69 2.82 -5.47 5.40
CA TYR A 69 1.45 -5.95 5.39
C TYR A 69 0.51 -5.02 4.60
N ARG A 70 0.65 -3.69 4.76
CA ARG A 70 -0.16 -2.74 3.99
C ARG A 70 0.15 -2.73 2.51
N VAL A 71 1.43 -2.78 2.12
CA VAL A 71 1.82 -2.89 0.72
C VAL A 71 1.22 -4.15 0.09
N LYS A 72 1.29 -5.29 0.79
CA LYS A 72 0.67 -6.55 0.34
C LYS A 72 -0.84 -6.45 0.24
N SER A 73 -1.50 -5.81 1.20
CA SER A 73 -2.95 -5.61 1.18
C SER A 73 -3.36 -4.73 -0.01
N LEU A 74 -2.68 -3.61 -0.23
CA LEU A 74 -2.92 -2.71 -1.37
C LEU A 74 -2.74 -3.44 -2.70
N LYS A 75 -1.67 -4.22 -2.84
CA LYS A 75 -1.42 -5.00 -4.06
C LYS A 75 -2.56 -5.99 -4.34
N LYS A 76 -3.06 -6.69 -3.32
CA LYS A 76 -4.19 -7.63 -3.48
C LYS A 76 -5.46 -6.92 -3.92
N THR A 77 -5.82 -5.83 -3.25
CA THR A 77 -7.02 -5.05 -3.59
C THR A 77 -6.91 -4.47 -5.00
N TYR A 78 -5.77 -3.88 -5.35
CA TYR A 78 -5.52 -3.37 -6.69
C TYR A 78 -5.63 -4.46 -7.76
N GLN A 79 -5.04 -5.64 -7.52
CA GLN A 79 -5.13 -6.76 -8.45
C GLN A 79 -6.57 -7.20 -8.65
N ALA A 80 -7.36 -7.35 -7.58
CA ALA A 80 -8.76 -7.71 -7.68
C ALA A 80 -9.57 -6.67 -8.48
N ILE A 81 -9.34 -5.37 -8.24
CA ILE A 81 -9.95 -4.28 -9.00
C ILE A 81 -9.55 -4.33 -10.47
N ALA A 82 -8.26 -4.54 -10.77
CA ALA A 82 -7.76 -4.63 -12.14
C ALA A 82 -8.34 -5.84 -12.89
N GLU A 83 -8.52 -6.97 -12.21
CA GLU A 83 -9.16 -8.17 -12.76
C GLU A 83 -10.65 -7.92 -13.05
N MET A 84 -11.39 -7.32 -12.11
CA MET A 84 -12.80 -6.94 -12.31
C MET A 84 -12.99 -5.97 -13.48
N ARG A 85 -12.05 -5.04 -13.68
CA ARG A 85 -12.05 -4.11 -14.82
C ARG A 85 -11.49 -4.72 -16.11
N GLY A 86 -11.04 -5.97 -16.06
CA GLY A 86 -10.43 -6.68 -17.17
C GLY A 86 -11.47 -7.20 -18.17
N PRO A 87 -11.04 -7.56 -19.38
CA PRO A 87 -11.93 -8.06 -20.44
C PRO A 87 -12.64 -9.38 -20.07
N SER A 88 -12.15 -10.10 -19.06
CA SER A 88 -12.73 -11.35 -18.57
C SER A 88 -13.91 -11.16 -17.62
N CYS A 89 -14.12 -9.95 -17.10
CA CYS A 89 -15.19 -9.62 -16.16
C CYS A 89 -16.07 -8.50 -16.76
N SER A 90 -17.02 -8.87 -17.62
CA SER A 90 -18.03 -7.94 -18.12
C SER A 90 -19.04 -7.56 -17.04
N GLY A 91 -19.58 -6.34 -17.09
CA GLY A 91 -20.57 -5.85 -16.13
C GLY A 91 -19.97 -5.28 -14.85
N PHE A 92 -18.67 -4.96 -14.83
CA PHE A 92 -18.05 -4.18 -13.76
C PHE A 92 -17.43 -2.89 -14.33
N GLY A 93 -17.77 -1.76 -13.70
CA GLY A 93 -17.31 -0.42 -14.08
C GLY A 93 -16.64 0.30 -12.93
N TRP A 94 -15.78 1.28 -13.25
CA TRP A 94 -15.25 2.21 -12.24
C TRP A 94 -16.18 3.41 -12.13
N ASN A 95 -16.64 3.70 -10.91
CA ASN A 95 -17.38 4.91 -10.60
C ASN A 95 -16.42 5.97 -10.04
N GLU A 96 -16.20 7.04 -10.80
CA GLU A 96 -15.30 8.14 -10.41
C GLU A 96 -15.85 8.98 -9.24
N GLU A 97 -17.17 9.11 -9.10
CA GLU A 97 -17.78 9.92 -8.05
C GLU A 97 -17.60 9.30 -6.67
N PHE A 98 -17.84 7.99 -6.57
CA PHE A 98 -17.76 7.24 -5.32
C PHE A 98 -16.42 6.52 -5.15
N GLN A 99 -15.52 6.61 -6.15
CA GLN A 99 -14.21 5.96 -6.18
C GLN A 99 -14.32 4.46 -5.87
N CYS A 100 -15.25 3.77 -6.53
CA CYS A 100 -15.56 2.36 -6.26
C CYS A 100 -15.85 1.56 -7.54
N ILE A 101 -15.89 0.24 -7.41
CA ILE A 101 -16.35 -0.66 -8.48
C ILE A 101 -17.87 -0.82 -8.35
N ILE A 102 -18.56 -0.61 -9.47
CA ILE A 102 -19.99 -0.86 -9.62
C ILE A 102 -20.22 -2.05 -10.53
N ALA A 103 -21.29 -2.81 -10.26
CA ALA A 103 -21.77 -3.83 -11.17
C ALA A 103 -22.92 -3.24 -12.01
N GLU A 104 -22.91 -3.50 -13.31
CA GLU A 104 -23.97 -3.16 -14.26
C GLU A 104 -25.06 -4.24 -14.30
#